data_AF-A0A381XXP6-F1
#
_entry.id   AF-A0A381XXP6-F1
#
_cell.length_a   1.000
_cell.length_b   1.000
_cell.length_c   1.000
_cell.angle_alpha   90.00
_cell.angle_beta   90.00
_cell.angle_gamma   90.00
#
_symmetry.space_group_name_H-M   'P 1'
#
loop_
_entity.id
_entity.type
_entity.pdbx_description
1 polymer ?
#
loop_
_entity_poly.entity_id
_entity_poly.type
_entity_poly.pdbx_seq_one_letter_code
_entity_poly.pdbx_strand_id
1 'polypeptide(L)'
;MVPMNKTEYSTHSPKIFSAKETAFNHNIFQTADGRHVVPITFSDESLNPKSFFGLKEMYDLDSILIIDRLKHTDTDVCIMEHINRSGTNFLIGRTPHKELPTFPDMGHIYEPIPNLKQVLVH
;
A
#
# COMPACT_ATOMS: atom_id res chain seq x y z
N MET A 1 1.43 19.16 16.09
CA MET A 1 1.05 18.13 15.11
C MET A 1 0.51 16.95 15.88
N VAL A 2 -0.77 16.60 15.69
CA VAL A 2 -1.30 15.33 16.21
C VAL A 2 -0.57 14.22 15.44
N PRO A 3 -0.09 13.14 16.08
CA PRO A 3 0.47 12.03 15.32
C PRO A 3 -0.66 11.46 14.47
N MET A 4 -0.62 11.73 13.17
CA MET A 4 -1.44 11.01 12.21
C MET A 4 -1.01 9.55 12.35
N ASN A 5 -1.93 8.64 12.70
CA ASN A 5 -1.63 7.21 12.81
C ASN A 5 -1.21 6.71 11.43
N LYS A 6 0.09 6.80 11.16
CA LYS A 6 0.69 6.49 9.87
C LYS A 6 0.43 5.02 9.57
N THR A 7 -0.18 4.77 8.42
CA THR A 7 -0.37 3.41 7.90
C THR A 7 0.63 3.19 6.79
N GLU A 8 1.66 2.41 7.11
CA GLU A 8 2.65 1.95 6.15
C GLU A 8 2.19 0.62 5.54
N TYR A 9 2.47 0.45 4.25
CA TYR A 9 2.18 -0.76 3.51
C TYR A 9 3.45 -1.25 2.81
N SER A 10 3.73 -2.55 2.91
CA SER A 10 4.81 -3.16 2.15
C SER A 10 4.59 -4.66 1.98
N THR A 11 5.40 -5.32 1.16
CA THR A 11 5.41 -6.78 0.99
C THR A 11 6.22 -7.51 2.07
N HIS A 12 6.84 -6.78 3.01
CA HIS A 12 7.72 -7.34 4.03
C HIS A 12 7.28 -6.97 5.44
N SER A 13 7.40 -7.91 6.39
CA SER A 13 7.09 -7.64 7.81
C SER A 13 8.14 -6.73 8.46
N PRO A 14 7.73 -5.81 9.34
CA PRO A 14 8.67 -5.04 10.16
C PRO A 14 9.39 -5.96 11.15
N LYS A 15 10.62 -5.58 11.53
CA LYS A 15 11.40 -6.34 12.53
C LYS A 15 11.01 -6.02 13.97
N ILE A 16 10.49 -4.82 14.21
CA ILE A 16 10.16 -4.30 15.53
C ILE A 16 8.68 -3.94 15.54
N PHE A 17 7.91 -4.57 16.42
CA PHE A 17 6.48 -4.32 16.62
C PHE A 17 6.08 -4.74 18.04
N SER A 18 5.03 -4.12 18.57
CA SER A 18 4.51 -4.41 19.91
C SER A 18 3.36 -5.43 19.89
N ALA A 19 2.59 -5.47 18.80
CA ALA A 19 1.48 -6.39 18.61
C ALA A 19 1.30 -6.74 17.13
N LYS A 20 0.65 -7.87 16.89
CA LYS A 20 0.27 -8.36 15.57
C LYS A 20 -1.17 -8.84 15.59
N GLU A 21 -1.95 -8.44 14.59
CA GLU A 21 -3.26 -8.98 14.30
C GLU A 21 -3.39 -9.33 12.81
N THR A 22 -4.50 -9.97 12.45
CA THR A 22 -4.79 -10.34 11.06
C THR A 22 -6.19 -9.85 10.70
N ALA A 23 -6.30 -9.14 9.57
CA ALA A 23 -7.57 -8.71 9.00
C ALA A 23 -7.48 -8.63 7.48
N PHE A 24 -8.56 -8.99 6.78
CA PHE A 24 -8.68 -8.87 5.32
C PHE A 24 -7.49 -9.46 4.53
N ASN A 25 -6.98 -10.63 4.93
CA ASN A 25 -5.80 -11.29 4.35
C ASN A 25 -4.48 -10.48 4.47
N HIS A 26 -4.38 -9.63 5.49
CA HIS A 26 -3.17 -8.90 5.84
C HIS A 26 -2.77 -9.18 7.29
N ASN A 27 -1.46 -9.24 7.54
CA ASN A 27 -0.90 -9.08 8.86
C ASN A 27 -0.80 -7.56 9.15
N ILE A 28 -1.32 -7.13 10.29
CA ILE A 28 -1.22 -5.75 10.76
C ILE A 28 -0.34 -5.74 12.01
N PHE A 29 0.75 -4.99 11.95
CA PHE A 29 1.71 -4.85 13.04
C PHE A 29 1.57 -3.46 13.66
N GLN A 30 1.46 -3.39 14.98
CA GLN A 30 1.53 -2.13 15.72
C GLN A 30 3.01 -1.77 15.93
N THR A 31 3.43 -0.63 15.40
CA THR A 31 4.81 -0.13 15.49
C THR A 31 4.84 1.13 16.35
N ALA A 32 6.04 1.63 16.67
CA ALA A 32 6.18 2.89 17.40
C ALA A 32 5.62 4.10 16.61
N ASP A 33 5.71 4.03 15.28
CA ASP A 33 5.34 5.13 14.36
C ASP A 33 3.90 5.03 13.84
N GLY A 34 3.17 3.98 14.20
CA GLY A 34 1.79 3.75 13.76
C GLY A 34 1.52 2.26 13.51
N ARG A 35 1.09 1.94 12.29
CA ARG A 35 0.83 0.56 11.87
C ARG A 35 1.51 0.22 10.56
N HIS A 36 1.93 -1.04 10.47
CA HIS A 36 2.51 -1.62 9.27
C HIS A 36 1.60 -2.74 8.76
N VAL A 37 1.07 -2.59 7.56
CA VAL A 37 0.18 -3.55 6.92
C VAL A 37 0.95 -4.33 5.87
N VAL A 38 0.84 -5.65 5.91
CA VAL A 38 1.57 -6.57 5.02
C VAL A 38 0.62 -7.66 4.54
N PRO A 39 0.50 -7.90 3.22
CA PRO A 39 -0.34 -8.99 2.74
C PRO A 39 0.19 -10.33 3.26
N ILE A 40 -0.70 -11.24 3.65
CA ILE A 40 -0.28 -12.59 4.08
C ILE A 40 0.36 -13.33 2.89
N THR A 41 -0.21 -13.14 1.71
CA THR A 41 0.27 -13.69 0.44
C THR A 41 0.22 -12.62 -0.65
N PHE A 42 1.21 -12.62 -1.54
CA PHE A 42 1.17 -11.80 -2.75
C PHE A 42 0.25 -12.46 -3.79
N SER A 43 -1.05 -12.36 -3.57
CA SER A 43 -2.10 -12.99 -4.41
C SER A 43 -3.34 -12.11 -4.52
N ASP A 44 -4.25 -12.49 -5.40
CA ASP A 44 -5.55 -11.84 -5.56
C ASP A 44 -6.48 -12.04 -4.35
N GLU A 45 -6.14 -12.90 -3.39
CA GLU A 45 -6.86 -13.02 -2.12
C GLU A 45 -6.56 -11.84 -1.19
N SER A 46 -5.32 -11.36 -1.19
CA SER A 46 -4.88 -10.23 -0.38
C SER A 46 -5.02 -8.90 -1.15
N LEU A 47 -4.60 -8.87 -2.42
CA LEU A 47 -4.39 -7.64 -3.17
C LEU A 47 -5.57 -7.20 -4.05
N ASN A 48 -6.81 -7.47 -3.61
CA ASN A 48 -8.03 -7.13 -4.35
C ASN A 48 -8.78 -5.92 -3.75
N PRO A 49 -9.72 -5.31 -4.51
CA PRO A 49 -10.51 -4.18 -4.03
C PRO A 49 -11.27 -4.45 -2.74
N LYS A 50 -11.84 -5.64 -2.54
CA LYS A 50 -12.61 -5.97 -1.32
C LYS A 50 -11.73 -5.96 -0.08
N SER A 51 -10.53 -6.53 -0.16
CA SER A 51 -9.58 -6.57 0.96
C SER A 51 -9.11 -5.16 1.34
N PHE A 52 -8.73 -4.34 0.35
CA PHE A 52 -8.35 -2.94 0.58
C PHE A 52 -9.51 -2.06 1.05
N PHE A 53 -10.72 -2.27 0.55
CA PHE A 53 -11.90 -1.56 1.03
C PHE A 53 -12.17 -1.87 2.51
N GLY A 54 -12.04 -3.14 2.91
CA GLY A 54 -12.19 -3.54 4.31
C GLY A 54 -11.13 -2.89 5.22
N LEU A 55 -9.87 -2.86 4.80
CA LEU A 55 -8.80 -2.14 5.52
C LEU A 55 -9.10 -0.65 5.63
N LYS A 56 -9.60 -0.04 4.55
CA LYS A 56 -9.99 1.37 4.52
C LYS A 56 -11.08 1.66 5.55
N GLU A 57 -12.16 0.87 5.58
CA GLU A 57 -13.25 1.05 6.54
C GLU A 57 -12.82 0.79 7.99
N MET A 58 -12.05 -0.29 8.22
CA MET A 58 -11.62 -0.68 9.58
C MET A 58 -10.75 0.37 10.26
N TYR A 59 -9.93 1.09 9.48
CA TYR A 59 -8.90 1.97 10.00
C TYR A 59 -9.11 3.44 9.63
N ASP A 60 -10.24 3.77 8.99
CA ASP A 60 -10.58 5.11 8.50
C ASP A 60 -9.44 5.73 7.68
N LEU A 61 -8.99 4.98 6.65
CA LEU A 61 -7.81 5.35 5.88
C LEU A 61 -8.16 6.32 4.75
N ASP A 62 -7.58 7.52 4.80
CA ASP A 62 -7.59 8.47 3.68
C ASP A 62 -6.36 8.30 2.77
N SER A 63 -5.25 7.79 3.31
CA SER A 63 -4.00 7.57 2.58
C SER A 63 -3.20 6.42 3.17
N ILE A 64 -2.26 5.89 2.38
CA ILE A 64 -1.27 4.89 2.80
C ILE A 64 0.11 5.31 2.33
N LEU A 65 1.16 5.01 3.10
CA LEU A 65 2.54 5.12 2.64
C LEU A 65 3.02 3.75 2.18
N ILE A 66 3.34 3.59 0.90
CA ILE A 66 3.94 2.36 0.38
C ILE A 66 5.46 2.49 0.45
N ILE A 67 6.13 1.51 1.08
CA ILE A 67 7.58 1.46 1.21
C ILE A 67 8.11 0.23 0.45
N ASP A 68 9.09 0.45 -0.43
CA ASP A 68 9.77 -0.60 -1.16
C ASP A 68 11.27 -0.29 -1.33
N ARG A 69 12.06 -1.29 -1.73
CA ARG A 69 13.49 -1.18 -1.98
C ARG A 69 13.78 -1.16 -3.47
N LEU A 70 14.40 -0.08 -3.93
CA LEU A 70 14.88 0.05 -5.30
C LEU A 70 16.35 -0.37 -5.42
N LYS A 71 16.71 -0.95 -6.57
CA LYS A 71 18.12 -1.19 -6.94
C LYS A 71 18.73 0.09 -7.54
N HIS A 72 20.05 0.25 -7.42
CA HIS A 72 20.80 1.38 -8.01
C HIS A 72 20.41 2.77 -7.47
N THR A 73 19.95 2.83 -6.23
CA THR A 73 19.81 4.08 -5.47
C THR A 73 20.34 3.86 -4.07
N ASP A 74 21.17 4.79 -3.59
CA ASP A 74 21.71 4.78 -2.23
C ASP A 74 21.01 5.80 -1.33
N THR A 75 20.01 6.52 -1.87
CA THR A 75 19.24 7.55 -1.18
C THR A 75 17.75 7.26 -1.29
N ASP A 76 17.00 7.77 -0.31
CA ASP A 76 15.54 7.75 -0.35
C ASP A 76 15.04 8.59 -1.54
N VAL A 77 14.04 8.06 -2.22
CA VAL A 77 13.40 8.67 -3.39
C VAL A 77 11.88 8.50 -3.28
N CYS A 78 11.14 9.38 -3.94
CA CYS A 78 9.69 9.33 -4.01
C CYS A 78 9.28 8.75 -5.37
N ILE A 79 8.56 7.63 -5.37
CA ILE A 79 8.01 7.03 -6.58
C ILE A 79 6.80 7.86 -6.99
N MET A 80 6.86 8.46 -8.19
CA MET A 80 5.77 9.27 -8.73
C MET A 80 5.05 8.60 -9.89
N GLU A 81 5.62 7.53 -10.45
CA GLU A 81 5.04 6.79 -11.55
C GLU A 81 5.62 5.38 -11.61
N HIS A 82 4.84 4.43 -12.15
CA HIS A 82 5.28 3.06 -12.34
C HIS A 82 4.85 2.51 -13.70
N ILE A 83 5.67 1.61 -14.25
CA ILE A 83 5.29 0.72 -15.34
C ILE A 83 5.07 -0.67 -14.75
N ASN A 84 3.84 -1.19 -14.75
CA ASN A 84 3.61 -2.56 -14.28
C ASN A 84 4.06 -3.58 -15.34
N ARG A 85 5.26 -4.17 -15.16
CA ARG A 85 5.81 -5.23 -16.03
C ARG A 85 5.57 -6.65 -15.52
N SER A 86 4.77 -6.82 -14.46
CA SER A 86 4.56 -8.13 -13.83
C SER A 86 3.68 -9.09 -14.64
N GLY A 87 2.95 -8.59 -15.65
CA GLY A 87 1.90 -9.33 -16.35
C GLY A 87 0.69 -9.68 -15.47
N THR A 88 0.64 -9.17 -14.24
CA THR A 88 -0.40 -9.46 -13.25
C THR A 88 -1.20 -8.20 -12.94
N ASN A 89 -2.52 -8.36 -12.86
CA ASN A 89 -3.44 -7.32 -12.42
C ASN A 89 -4.51 -7.92 -11.50
N PHE A 90 -4.50 -7.52 -10.23
CA PHE A 90 -5.39 -8.04 -9.19
C PHE A 90 -6.82 -7.45 -9.24
N LEU A 91 -7.11 -6.58 -10.20
CA LEU A 91 -8.46 -6.06 -10.47
C LEU A 91 -9.27 -6.98 -11.42
N ILE A 92 -8.62 -7.88 -12.17
CA ILE A 92 -9.28 -8.75 -13.16
C ILE A 92 -10.37 -9.59 -12.49
N GLY A 93 -11.63 -9.43 -12.91
CA GLY A 93 -12.78 -10.14 -12.36
C GLY A 93 -13.15 -9.74 -10.91
N ARG A 94 -12.51 -8.68 -10.37
CA ARG A 94 -12.73 -8.18 -9.00
C ARG A 94 -13.31 -6.76 -8.95
N THR A 95 -13.48 -6.11 -10.10
CA THR A 95 -14.16 -4.82 -10.24
C THR A 95 -15.45 -4.96 -11.07
N PRO A 96 -16.48 -4.10 -10.84
CA PRO A 96 -16.54 -3.08 -9.80
C PRO A 96 -16.70 -3.70 -8.40
N HIS A 97 -16.39 -2.91 -7.36
CA HIS A 97 -16.62 -3.29 -5.97
C HIS A 97 -17.40 -2.18 -5.26
N LYS A 98 -18.61 -2.48 -4.78
CA LYS A 98 -19.58 -1.47 -4.31
C LYS A 98 -19.80 -0.41 -5.41
N GLU A 99 -19.81 0.88 -5.05
CA GLU A 99 -20.03 2.01 -5.97
C GLU A 99 -18.75 2.49 -6.67
N LEU A 100 -17.64 1.74 -6.59
CA LEU A 100 -16.37 2.11 -7.23
C LEU A 100 -16.35 1.69 -8.71
N PRO A 101 -15.61 2.43 -9.59
CA PRO A 101 -15.62 2.16 -11.02
C PRO A 101 -14.99 0.81 -11.38
N THR A 102 -15.47 0.22 -12.48
CA THR A 102 -14.85 -0.98 -13.08
C THR A 102 -13.42 -0.69 -13.57
N PHE A 103 -13.21 0.50 -14.14
CA PHE A 103 -11.92 0.98 -14.67
C PHE A 103 -11.48 2.20 -13.87
N PRO A 104 -10.56 2.05 -12.90
CA PRO A 104 -10.08 3.17 -12.09
C PRO A 104 -9.18 4.10 -12.91
N ASP A 105 -9.20 5.39 -12.57
CA ASP A 105 -8.27 6.38 -13.10
C ASP A 105 -6.89 6.19 -12.46
N MET A 106 -5.86 6.16 -13.31
CA MET A 106 -4.45 5.98 -12.92
C MET A 106 -3.62 7.26 -13.08
N GLY A 107 -4.22 8.37 -13.54
CA GLY A 107 -3.50 9.61 -13.83
C GLY A 107 -2.87 10.30 -12.62
N HIS A 108 -3.44 10.10 -11.43
CA HIS A 108 -3.04 10.79 -10.19
C HIS A 108 -3.07 9.87 -8.97
N ILE A 109 -2.37 8.74 -9.03
CA ILE A 109 -2.34 7.74 -7.93
C ILE A 109 -1.17 7.91 -6.94
N TYR A 110 -0.23 8.81 -7.23
CA TYR A 110 0.91 9.10 -6.37
C TYR A 110 0.90 10.55 -5.92
N GLU A 111 1.14 10.76 -4.63
CA GLU A 111 1.30 12.07 -4.02
C GLU A 111 2.78 12.35 -3.74
N PRO A 112 3.30 13.55 -4.07
CA PRO A 112 4.71 13.87 -3.89
C PRO A 112 5.07 14.01 -2.41
N ILE A 113 6.18 13.41 -2.01
CA ILE A 113 6.78 13.62 -0.69
C ILE A 113 7.81 14.76 -0.79
N PRO A 114 7.66 15.86 -0.03
CA PRO A 114 8.58 16.98 -0.07
C PRO A 114 10.03 16.56 0.22
N ASN A 115 10.98 17.23 -0.44
CA ASN A 115 12.42 17.04 -0.27
C ASN A 115 12.96 15.66 -0.69
N LEU A 116 12.15 14.81 -1.33
CA LEU A 116 12.63 13.57 -1.96
C LEU A 116 12.71 13.75 -3.47
N LYS A 117 13.79 13.19 -4.06
CA LYS A 117 13.93 13.10 -5.50
C LYS A 117 12.82 12.21 -6.07
N GLN A 118 12.11 12.70 -7.07
CA GLN A 118 11.05 11.95 -7.74
C GLN A 118 11.63 10.99 -8.78
N VAL A 119 11.08 9.78 -8.87
CA VAL A 119 11.52 8.73 -9.79
C VAL A 119 10.35 8.01 -10.44
N LEU A 120 10.58 7.51 -11.65
CA LEU A 120 9.74 6.53 -12.33
C LEU A 120 10.35 5.13 -12.13
N VAL A 121 9.52 4.15 -11.79
CA VAL A 121 9.93 2.74 -11.61
C VAL A 121 9.25 1.81 -12.61
N HIS A 122 9.74 0.57 -12.76
CA HIS A 122 9.20 -0.42 -13.69
C HIS A 122 9.32 -1.85 -13.18
#